data_AF-A0A060SCI0-F1
#
_entry.id   AF-A0A060SCI0-F1
#
_cell.length_a   1.000
_cell.length_b   1.000
_cell.length_c   1.000
_cell.angle_alpha   90.00
_cell.angle_beta   90.00
_cell.angle_gamma   90.00
#
_symmetry.space_group_name_H-M   'P 1'
#
loop_
_entity.id
_entity.type
_entity.pdbx_description
1 polymer ?
#
loop_
_entity_poly.entity_id
_entity_poly.type
_entity_poly.pdbx_seq_one_letter_code
_entity_poly.pdbx_strand_id
1 'polypeptide(L)'
;MQASSIPEYRSGFVIKDEALRRYLSEGHDFELGPLFDENLEPESDSDSGSDGESEGDRTTTQQPFDLASWRLEMRQDVEQGLSLEYRSIMRYLRRQAPEDTRKRLVILHALFVKTEKLGERQLVAMRLFIPTGSGGPERRRSGPSELDKEHLQVFIEGYNSLIQDAARRESAGLRSEDFQFTVVPENAVRTPMFNRQELDVRFWVIEWCRRLSN
;
A
#
# COMPACT_ATOMS: atom_id res chain seq x y z
N MET A 1 26.46 -9.40 25.30
CA MET A 1 26.85 -8.75 24.02
C MET A 1 25.63 -8.79 23.10
N GLN A 2 24.95 -7.66 22.92
CA GLN A 2 23.91 -7.55 21.90
C GLN A 2 24.62 -7.50 20.53
N ALA A 3 24.42 -8.51 19.70
CA ALA A 3 24.83 -8.42 18.31
C ALA A 3 24.03 -7.28 17.68
N SER A 4 24.70 -6.20 17.26
CA SER A 4 24.07 -5.20 16.41
C SER A 4 23.78 -5.86 15.07
N SER A 5 22.58 -6.42 14.90
CA SER A 5 22.13 -6.91 13.61
C SER A 5 22.11 -5.72 12.67
N ILE A 6 22.93 -5.76 11.62
CA ILE A 6 22.84 -4.81 10.52
C ILE A 6 21.39 -4.85 10.04
N PRO A 7 20.66 -3.72 10.00
CA PRO A 7 19.28 -3.72 9.55
C PRO A 7 19.24 -4.24 8.11
N GLU A 8 18.49 -5.31 7.88
CA GLU A 8 18.22 -5.82 6.54
C GLU A 8 17.30 -4.83 5.81
N TYR A 9 17.57 -4.56 4.53
CA TYR A 9 16.69 -3.74 3.69
C TYR A 9 16.19 -4.53 2.49
N ARG A 10 15.00 -4.14 2.02
CA ARG A 10 14.41 -4.60 0.77
C ARG A 10 14.39 -3.47 -0.24
N SER A 11 14.68 -3.83 -1.47
CA SER A 11 14.40 -3.00 -2.64
C SER A 11 13.11 -3.47 -3.28
N GLY A 12 12.42 -2.52 -3.91
CA GLY A 12 11.20 -2.83 -4.66
C GLY A 12 10.52 -1.57 -5.14
N PHE A 13 9.26 -1.74 -5.53
CA PHE A 13 8.47 -0.68 -6.13
C PHE A 13 7.19 -0.45 -5.35
N VAL A 14 6.86 0.82 -5.13
CA VAL A 14 5.54 1.24 -4.66
C VAL A 14 4.73 1.66 -5.87
N ILE A 15 3.50 1.17 -5.96
CA ILE A 15 2.57 1.56 -7.03
C ILE A 15 1.96 2.91 -6.66
N LYS A 16 1.90 3.85 -7.60
CA LYS A 16 1.23 5.14 -7.41
C LYS A 16 -0.28 4.94 -7.31
N ASP A 17 -0.93 5.70 -6.43
CA ASP A 17 -2.37 5.61 -6.19
C ASP A 17 -3.19 5.87 -7.46
N GLU A 18 -2.81 6.87 -8.26
CA GLU A 18 -3.46 7.20 -9.54
C GLU A 18 -3.42 6.02 -10.53
N ALA A 19 -2.30 5.30 -10.58
CA ALA A 19 -2.15 4.14 -11.45
C ALA A 19 -3.00 2.96 -10.99
N LEU A 20 -3.06 2.71 -9.68
CA LEU A 20 -3.97 1.70 -9.12
C LEU A 20 -5.42 2.05 -9.39
N ARG A 21 -5.82 3.31 -9.21
CA ARG A 21 -7.18 3.76 -9.54
C ARG A 21 -7.51 3.49 -10.99
N ARG A 22 -6.70 4.03 -11.91
CA ARG A 22 -6.87 3.83 -13.36
C ARG A 22 -6.96 2.34 -13.72
N TYR A 23 -6.03 1.53 -13.24
CA TYR A 23 -6.00 0.10 -13.52
C TYR A 23 -7.26 -0.62 -13.02
N LEU A 24 -7.75 -0.29 -11.82
CA LEU A 24 -8.90 -0.95 -11.22
C LEU A 24 -10.24 -0.42 -11.76
N SER A 25 -10.40 0.89 -11.92
CA SER A 25 -11.65 1.49 -12.37
C SER A 25 -11.84 1.34 -13.88
N GLU A 26 -10.83 1.67 -14.68
CA GLU A 26 -10.96 1.63 -16.14
C GLU A 26 -10.64 0.23 -16.71
N GLY A 27 -9.74 -0.50 -16.05
CA GLY A 27 -9.34 -1.83 -16.50
C GLY A 27 -10.28 -2.95 -16.06
N HIS A 28 -10.90 -2.82 -14.88
CA HIS A 28 -11.69 -3.89 -14.24
C HIS A 28 -13.06 -3.44 -13.73
N ASP A 29 -13.50 -2.21 -14.06
CA ASP A 29 -14.82 -1.67 -13.70
C ASP A 29 -15.11 -1.68 -12.18
N PHE A 30 -14.08 -1.52 -11.33
CA PHE A 30 -14.29 -1.33 -9.89
C PHE A 30 -14.67 0.12 -9.58
N GLU A 31 -15.80 0.31 -8.91
CA GLU A 31 -16.16 1.59 -8.29
C GLU A 31 -15.29 1.82 -7.05
N LEU A 32 -14.49 2.88 -7.07
CA LEU A 32 -13.59 3.24 -5.97
C LEU A 32 -14.11 4.50 -5.28
N GLY A 33 -13.98 4.55 -3.95
CA GLY A 33 -14.34 5.73 -3.17
C GLY A 33 -13.59 6.99 -3.59
N PRO A 34 -14.04 8.19 -3.18
CA PRO A 34 -13.36 9.44 -3.51
C PRO A 34 -11.93 9.47 -2.94
N LEU A 35 -11.06 10.28 -3.56
CA LEU A 35 -9.82 10.67 -2.89
C LEU A 35 -10.16 11.59 -1.72
N PHE A 36 -9.23 11.73 -0.77
CA PHE A 36 -9.39 12.71 0.30
C PHE A 36 -9.57 14.12 -0.29
N ASP A 37 -10.64 14.81 0.10
CA ASP A 37 -10.89 16.20 -0.26
C ASP A 37 -10.19 17.12 0.75
N GLU A 38 -9.25 17.94 0.28
CA GLU A 38 -8.55 18.90 1.15
C GLU A 38 -9.48 19.98 1.73
N ASN A 39 -10.66 20.15 1.13
CA ASN A 39 -11.71 21.06 1.58
C ASN A 39 -12.70 20.41 2.55
N LEU A 40 -12.48 19.16 2.95
CA LEU A 40 -13.29 18.50 3.97
C LEU A 40 -13.31 19.37 5.25
N GLU A 41 -14.51 19.67 5.73
CA GLU A 41 -14.73 20.37 6.99
C GLU A 41 -15.03 19.35 8.10
N PRO A 42 -14.60 19.60 9.35
CA PRO A 42 -14.98 18.77 10.47
C PRO A 42 -16.49 18.79 10.60
N GLU A 43 -17.12 17.63 10.76
CA GLU A 43 -18.52 17.60 11.15
C GLU A 43 -18.63 18.29 12.50
N SER A 44 -19.32 19.43 12.55
CA SER A 44 -19.69 20.01 13.84
C SER A 44 -20.63 19.02 14.49
N ASP A 45 -20.26 18.49 15.66
CA ASP A 45 -21.17 17.79 16.58
C ASP A 45 -22.28 18.76 17.00
N SER A 46 -23.23 19.01 16.09
CA SER A 46 -24.37 19.88 16.28
C SER A 46 -25.65 19.08 16.08
N ASP A 47 -25.74 17.89 16.68
CA ASP A 47 -27.00 17.39 17.24
C ASP A 47 -26.76 16.18 18.14
N SER A 48 -26.42 16.42 19.40
CA SER A 48 -26.83 15.50 20.46
C SER A 48 -27.56 16.32 21.51
N GLY A 49 -28.82 16.63 21.19
CA GLY A 49 -29.80 17.04 22.18
C GLY A 49 -29.79 16.07 23.36
N SER A 50 -29.22 16.52 24.46
CA SER A 50 -29.44 15.95 25.78
C SER A 50 -29.58 17.13 26.74
N ASP A 51 -30.81 17.64 26.82
CA ASP A 51 -31.28 18.39 27.98
C ASP A 51 -31.03 17.52 29.22
N GLY A 52 -29.98 17.85 29.96
CA GLY A 52 -29.53 17.10 31.11
C GLY A 52 -28.66 18.00 31.98
N GLU A 53 -29.31 18.88 32.73
CA GLU A 53 -28.71 19.75 33.73
C GLU A 53 -27.75 18.96 34.65
N SER A 54 -26.48 19.34 34.63
CA SER A 54 -25.56 19.06 35.72
C SER A 54 -24.47 20.11 35.73
N GLU A 55 -24.66 21.10 36.60
CA GLU A 55 -23.65 22.06 37.02
C GLU A 55 -22.49 21.30 37.69
N GLY A 56 -21.45 21.05 36.90
CA GLY A 56 -20.15 20.60 37.37
C GLY A 56 -19.09 21.47 36.73
N ASP A 57 -18.62 22.47 37.48
CA ASP A 57 -17.51 23.35 37.16
C ASP A 57 -16.24 22.52 36.86
N ARG A 58 -16.10 22.16 35.58
CA ARG A 58 -14.86 21.70 34.99
C ARG A 58 -14.50 22.75 33.96
N THR A 59 -13.57 23.61 34.33
CA THR A 59 -12.73 24.35 33.38
C THR A 59 -11.89 23.34 32.59
N THR A 60 -12.56 22.63 31.69
CA THR A 60 -11.92 21.88 30.62
C THR A 60 -11.31 22.95 29.73
N THR A 61 -10.01 23.19 29.89
CA THR A 61 -9.23 23.96 28.93
C THR A 61 -9.38 23.26 27.58
N GLN A 62 -10.40 23.65 26.81
CA GLN A 62 -10.58 23.18 25.45
C GLN A 62 -9.32 23.62 24.71
N GLN A 63 -8.45 22.64 24.43
CA GLN A 63 -7.36 22.87 23.49
C GLN A 63 -8.01 23.36 22.19
N PRO A 64 -7.50 24.45 21.59
CA PRO A 64 -8.04 24.92 20.33
C PRO A 64 -7.99 23.76 19.33
N PHE A 65 -9.12 23.49 18.68
CA PHE A 65 -9.18 22.49 17.62
C PHE A 65 -8.18 22.87 16.53
N ASP A 66 -7.19 22.01 16.31
CA ASP A 66 -6.20 22.20 15.25
C ASP A 66 -6.70 21.52 13.97
N LEU A 67 -7.31 22.34 13.10
CA LEU A 67 -7.83 21.93 11.80
C LEU A 67 -6.74 21.30 10.91
N ALA A 68 -5.49 21.77 10.99
CA ALA A 68 -4.41 21.22 10.18
C ALA A 68 -4.06 19.79 10.64
N SER A 69 -3.98 19.60 11.96
CA SER A 69 -3.78 18.27 12.56
C SER A 69 -4.91 17.31 12.24
N TRP A 70 -6.16 17.74 12.38
CA TRP A 70 -7.33 16.91 12.03
C TRP A 70 -7.35 16.53 10.54
N ARG A 71 -7.10 17.47 9.63
CA ARG A 71 -7.03 17.20 8.18
C ARG A 71 -5.94 16.19 7.84
N LEU A 72 -4.79 16.28 8.52
CA LEU A 72 -3.69 15.33 8.33
C LEU A 72 -4.08 13.92 8.78
N GLU A 73 -4.73 13.77 9.94
CA GLU A 73 -5.22 12.47 10.42
C GLU A 73 -6.26 11.89 9.45
N MET A 74 -7.25 12.68 9.05
CA MET A 74 -8.29 12.23 8.12
C MET A 74 -7.74 11.82 6.76
N ARG A 75 -6.78 12.58 6.21
CA ARG A 75 -6.11 12.20 4.96
C ARG A 75 -5.50 10.81 5.06
N GLN A 76 -4.82 10.53 6.18
CA GLN A 76 -4.13 9.26 6.35
C GLN A 76 -5.07 8.09 6.59
N ASP A 77 -6.15 8.30 7.34
CA ASP A 77 -7.19 7.28 7.52
C ASP A 77 -7.81 6.91 6.17
N VAL A 78 -8.09 7.90 5.31
CA VAL A 78 -8.56 7.68 3.93
C VAL A 78 -7.51 6.94 3.09
N GLU A 79 -6.25 7.37 3.10
CA GLU A 79 -5.17 6.71 2.34
C GLU A 79 -4.93 5.25 2.80
N GLN A 80 -5.00 4.99 4.10
CA GLN A 80 -4.89 3.64 4.65
C GLN A 80 -6.08 2.78 4.25
N GLY A 81 -7.30 3.33 4.32
CA GLY A 81 -8.53 2.66 3.88
C GLY A 81 -8.46 2.26 2.41
N LEU A 82 -8.11 3.21 1.53
CA LEU A 82 -7.94 2.97 0.09
C LEU A 82 -6.88 1.91 -0.19
N SER A 83 -5.75 1.94 0.52
CA SER A 83 -4.70 0.94 0.33
C SER A 83 -5.13 -0.47 0.76
N LEU A 84 -5.98 -0.60 1.78
CA LEU A 84 -6.57 -1.88 2.18
C LEU A 84 -7.57 -2.38 1.13
N GLU A 85 -8.36 -1.48 0.56
CA GLU A 85 -9.31 -1.76 -0.51
C GLU A 85 -8.58 -2.24 -1.78
N TYR A 86 -7.60 -1.49 -2.28
CA TYR A 86 -6.77 -1.89 -3.42
C TYR A 86 -6.14 -3.25 -3.23
N ARG A 87 -5.56 -3.51 -2.04
CA ARG A 87 -4.98 -4.81 -1.72
C ARG A 87 -6.00 -5.93 -1.81
N SER A 88 -7.21 -5.69 -1.34
CA SER A 88 -8.31 -6.67 -1.35
C SER A 88 -8.76 -6.97 -2.78
N ILE A 89 -8.92 -5.93 -3.61
CA ILE A 89 -9.29 -6.05 -5.01
C ILE A 89 -8.21 -6.77 -5.82
N MET A 90 -6.94 -6.38 -5.69
CA MET A 90 -5.82 -7.03 -6.38
C MET A 90 -5.72 -8.52 -6.02
N ARG A 91 -5.97 -8.86 -4.75
CA ARG A 91 -6.03 -10.25 -4.30
C ARG A 91 -7.22 -10.99 -4.91
N TYR A 92 -8.38 -10.35 -5.02
CA TYR A 92 -9.54 -10.90 -5.70
C TYR A 92 -9.23 -11.19 -7.17
N LEU A 93 -8.68 -10.21 -7.91
CA LEU A 93 -8.28 -10.37 -9.31
C LEU A 93 -7.34 -11.55 -9.51
N ARG A 94 -6.30 -11.65 -8.67
CA ARG A 94 -5.37 -12.78 -8.70
C ARG A 94 -6.09 -14.13 -8.48
N ARG A 95 -7.08 -14.19 -7.59
CA ARG A 95 -7.84 -15.43 -7.33
C ARG A 95 -8.75 -15.83 -8.48
N GLN A 96 -9.28 -14.86 -9.23
CA GLN A 96 -10.08 -15.14 -10.41
C GLN A 96 -9.24 -15.60 -11.61
N ALA A 97 -7.94 -15.29 -11.61
CA ALA A 97 -7.05 -15.73 -12.67
C ALA A 97 -6.99 -17.27 -12.77
N PRO A 98 -6.81 -17.83 -13.99
CA PRO A 98 -6.52 -19.25 -14.19
C PRO A 98 -5.37 -19.72 -13.30
N GLU A 99 -5.37 -20.99 -12.88
CA GLU A 99 -4.42 -21.50 -11.89
C GLU A 99 -2.96 -21.25 -12.29
N ASP A 100 -2.62 -21.48 -13.55
CA ASP A 100 -1.26 -21.26 -14.08
C ASP A 100 -0.86 -19.79 -14.07
N THR A 101 -1.79 -18.88 -14.40
CA THR A 101 -1.58 -17.43 -14.31
C THR A 101 -1.45 -16.99 -12.85
N ARG A 102 -2.35 -17.46 -11.98
CA ARG A 102 -2.38 -17.14 -10.54
C ARG A 102 -1.08 -17.47 -9.83
N LYS A 103 -0.44 -18.59 -10.18
CA LYS A 103 0.87 -19.00 -9.63
C LYS A 103 2.00 -18.06 -10.05
N ARG A 104 1.89 -17.44 -11.23
CA ARG A 104 2.88 -16.49 -11.78
C ARG A 104 2.66 -15.05 -11.31
N LEU A 105 1.42 -14.70 -10.92
CA LEU A 105 1.10 -13.38 -10.41
C LEU A 105 1.76 -13.13 -9.06
N VAL A 106 2.62 -12.12 -9.06
CA VAL A 106 3.28 -11.58 -7.88
C VAL A 106 2.25 -11.10 -6.86
N ILE A 107 2.49 -11.43 -5.59
CA ILE A 107 1.62 -11.02 -4.50
C ILE A 107 2.17 -9.72 -3.91
N LEU A 108 1.30 -8.71 -3.83
CA LEU A 108 1.66 -7.41 -3.25
C LEU A 108 1.85 -7.51 -1.74
N HIS A 109 2.93 -6.91 -1.27
CA HIS A 109 3.23 -6.73 0.14
C HIS A 109 2.60 -5.43 0.64
N ALA A 110 2.33 -5.36 1.94
CA ALA A 110 1.98 -4.10 2.58
C ALA A 110 3.26 -3.45 3.10
N LEU A 111 3.51 -2.21 2.70
CA LEU A 111 4.61 -1.40 3.18
C LEU A 111 4.07 -0.35 4.16
N PHE A 112 4.57 -0.35 5.39
CA PHE A 112 4.23 0.64 6.40
C PHE A 112 5.30 1.73 6.41
N VAL A 113 4.95 2.91 5.90
CA VAL A 113 5.84 4.07 5.86
C VAL A 113 5.47 5.02 6.98
N LYS A 114 6.44 5.38 7.81
CA LYS A 114 6.27 6.46 8.78
C LYS A 114 6.23 7.78 8.02
N THR A 115 5.13 8.51 8.13
CA THR A 115 4.91 9.75 7.37
C THR A 115 5.30 10.94 8.24
N GLU A 116 4.45 11.29 9.21
CA GLU A 116 4.58 12.53 9.99
C GLU A 116 4.37 12.29 11.48
N LYS A 117 4.85 13.22 12.30
CA LYS A 117 4.61 13.23 13.75
C LYS A 117 3.57 14.29 14.08
N LEU A 118 2.51 13.87 14.75
CA LEU A 118 1.47 14.74 15.27
C LEU A 118 1.54 14.75 16.80
N GLY A 119 2.17 15.78 17.36
CA GLY A 119 2.55 15.78 18.77
C GLY A 119 3.43 14.56 19.12
N GLU A 120 2.94 13.71 20.01
CA GLU A 120 3.62 12.46 20.41
C GLU A 120 3.29 11.25 19.50
N ARG A 121 2.26 11.36 18.64
CA ARG A 121 1.79 10.26 17.78
C ARG A 121 2.59 10.21 16.48
N GLN A 122 3.13 9.04 16.16
CA GLN A 122 3.70 8.77 14.84
C GLN A 122 2.61 8.22 13.93
N LEU A 123 2.41 8.92 12.82
CA LEU A 123 1.50 8.51 11.77
C LEU A 123 2.17 7.52 10.82
N VAL A 124 1.40 6.54 10.35
CA VAL A 124 1.87 5.41 9.53
C VAL A 124 0.92 5.20 8.36
N ALA A 125 1.42 5.37 7.14
CA ALA A 125 0.69 5.05 5.93
C ALA A 125 0.99 3.61 5.47
N MET A 126 -0.02 2.92 4.94
CA MET A 126 0.16 1.64 4.25
C MET A 126 0.21 1.90 2.74
N ARG A 127 1.16 1.28 2.03
CA ARG A 127 1.27 1.31 0.56
C ARG A 127 1.41 -0.10 -0.01
N LEU A 128 1.07 -0.29 -1.28
CA LEU A 128 1.28 -1.56 -1.98
C LEU A 128 2.70 -1.63 -2.53
N PHE A 129 3.42 -2.66 -2.13
CA PHE A 129 4.83 -2.83 -2.42
C PHE A 129 5.12 -4.13 -3.16
N ILE A 130 5.93 -4.04 -4.19
CA ILE A 130 6.44 -5.16 -4.99
C ILE A 130 7.89 -5.36 -4.58
N PRO A 131 8.22 -6.35 -3.72
CA PRO A 131 9.61 -6.64 -3.40
C PRO A 131 10.30 -7.25 -4.63
N THR A 132 11.48 -6.73 -4.95
CA THR A 132 12.27 -7.21 -6.09
C THR A 132 13.64 -7.74 -5.70
N GLY A 133 14.10 -7.44 -4.48
CA GLY A 133 15.36 -7.96 -3.97
C GLY A 133 15.71 -7.50 -2.55
N SER A 134 16.86 -7.96 -2.07
CA SER A 134 17.56 -7.37 -0.93
C SER A 134 18.47 -6.23 -1.39
N GLY A 135 18.69 -5.25 -0.52
CA GLY A 135 19.64 -4.17 -0.77
C GLY A 135 20.18 -3.59 0.51
N GLY A 136 21.13 -2.67 0.41
CA GLY A 136 21.46 -1.74 1.48
C GLY A 136 20.96 -0.33 1.16
N PRO A 137 21.04 0.60 2.11
CA PRO A 137 20.55 1.97 1.95
C PRO A 137 21.25 2.74 0.83
N GLU A 138 22.46 2.35 0.43
CA GLU A 138 23.21 2.90 -0.71
C GLU A 138 22.45 2.77 -2.04
N ARG A 139 21.62 1.73 -2.16
CA ARG A 139 20.79 1.49 -3.36
C ARG A 139 19.76 2.59 -3.61
N ARG A 140 19.41 3.39 -2.60
CA ARG A 140 18.51 4.54 -2.76
C ARG A 140 19.03 5.55 -3.77
N ARG A 141 20.35 5.69 -3.90
CA ARG A 141 20.98 6.66 -4.81
C ARG A 141 21.24 6.08 -6.19
N SER A 142 21.54 4.79 -6.27
CA SER A 142 21.81 4.11 -7.56
C SER A 142 20.54 3.79 -8.35
N GLY A 143 19.39 3.73 -7.68
CA GLY A 143 18.12 3.33 -8.31
C GLY A 143 18.01 1.81 -8.53
N PRO A 144 17.00 1.38 -9.30
CA PRO A 144 16.74 -0.04 -9.57
C PRO A 144 17.84 -0.66 -10.43
N SER A 145 18.20 -1.91 -10.15
CA SER A 145 19.07 -2.71 -11.01
C SER A 145 18.31 -3.19 -12.25
N GLU A 146 19.00 -3.77 -13.24
CA GLU A 146 18.32 -4.41 -14.38
C GLU A 146 17.41 -5.56 -13.92
N LEU A 147 17.84 -6.36 -12.95
CA LEU A 147 17.02 -7.43 -12.36
C LEU A 147 15.75 -6.88 -11.69
N ASP A 148 15.83 -5.73 -11.00
CA ASP A 148 14.64 -5.08 -10.42
C ASP A 148 13.65 -4.66 -11.51
N LYS A 149 14.15 -4.13 -12.63
CA LYS A 149 13.32 -3.74 -13.78
C LYS A 149 12.68 -4.95 -14.45
N GLU A 150 13.40 -6.05 -14.61
CA GLU A 150 12.87 -7.32 -15.12
C GLU A 150 11.74 -7.86 -14.23
N HIS A 151 11.93 -7.85 -12.92
CA HIS A 151 10.88 -8.25 -11.98
C HIS A 151 9.65 -7.35 -12.05
N LEU A 152 9.85 -6.03 -12.19
CA LEU A 152 8.75 -5.10 -12.38
C LEU A 152 8.01 -5.38 -13.70
N GLN A 153 8.74 -5.67 -14.78
CA GLN A 153 8.14 -5.97 -16.08
C GLN A 153 7.28 -7.24 -16.03
N VAL A 154 7.76 -8.30 -15.36
CA VAL A 154 6.97 -9.53 -15.14
C VAL A 154 5.71 -9.24 -14.33
N PHE A 155 5.80 -8.37 -13.31
CA PHE A 155 4.64 -7.93 -12.55
C PHE A 155 3.61 -7.24 -13.47
N ILE A 156 4.06 -6.27 -14.26
CA ILE A 156 3.21 -5.48 -15.16
C ILE A 156 2.52 -6.38 -16.18
N GLU A 157 3.27 -7.23 -16.88
CA GLU A 157 2.74 -8.15 -17.88
C GLU A 157 1.73 -9.13 -17.29
N GLY A 158 2.05 -9.68 -16.11
CA GLY A 158 1.17 -10.57 -15.38
C GLY A 158 -0.17 -9.92 -15.07
N TYR A 159 -0.17 -8.76 -14.44
CA TYR A 159 -1.42 -8.07 -14.09
C TYR A 159 -2.15 -7.51 -15.31
N ASN A 160 -1.46 -6.98 -16.32
CA ASN A 160 -2.12 -6.48 -17.53
C ASN A 160 -2.79 -7.61 -18.33
N SER A 161 -2.30 -8.85 -18.23
CA SER A 161 -2.96 -10.01 -18.84
C SER A 161 -4.36 -10.30 -18.28
N LEU A 162 -4.69 -9.77 -17.10
CA LEU A 162 -6.01 -9.94 -16.49
C LEU A 162 -7.09 -9.07 -17.15
N ILE A 163 -6.69 -7.95 -17.77
CA ILE A 163 -7.60 -7.12 -18.56
C ILE A 163 -7.76 -7.78 -19.93
N GLN A 164 -8.91 -8.39 -20.21
CA GLN A 164 -9.11 -9.18 -21.45
C GLN A 164 -9.21 -8.29 -22.70
N ASP A 165 -9.88 -7.15 -22.58
CA ASP A 165 -10.05 -6.18 -23.66
C ASP A 165 -8.73 -5.46 -23.95
N ALA A 166 -8.28 -5.53 -25.21
CA ALA A 166 -7.00 -4.96 -25.62
C ALA A 166 -6.98 -3.42 -25.55
N ALA A 167 -8.07 -2.74 -25.90
CA ALA A 167 -8.16 -1.28 -25.86
C ALA A 167 -8.21 -0.77 -24.41
N ARG A 168 -8.92 -1.48 -23.53
CA ARG A 168 -8.87 -1.22 -22.08
C ARG A 168 -7.49 -1.48 -21.51
N ARG A 169 -6.83 -2.56 -21.92
CA ARG A 169 -5.47 -2.88 -21.46
C ARG A 169 -4.48 -1.79 -21.86
N GLU A 170 -4.60 -1.23 -23.06
CA GLU A 170 -3.73 -0.15 -23.54
C GLU A 170 -3.93 1.15 -22.76
N SER A 171 -5.18 1.53 -22.51
CA SER A 171 -5.53 2.76 -21.76
C SER A 171 -5.28 2.63 -20.25
N ALA A 172 -5.76 1.56 -19.64
CA ALA A 172 -5.78 1.35 -18.19
C ALA A 172 -4.62 0.51 -17.65
N GLY A 173 -3.86 -0.16 -18.51
CA GLY A 173 -2.77 -1.06 -18.11
C GLY A 173 -1.65 -0.34 -17.34
N LEU A 174 -1.01 -1.08 -16.44
CA LEU A 174 0.14 -0.63 -15.66
C LEU A 174 1.35 -0.45 -16.59
N ARG A 175 2.20 0.52 -16.27
CA ARG A 175 3.40 0.92 -17.02
C ARG A 175 4.53 1.21 -16.04
N SER A 176 5.78 1.13 -16.47
CA SER A 176 6.94 1.29 -15.57
C SER A 176 6.96 2.62 -14.81
N GLU A 177 6.47 3.70 -15.42
CA GLU A 177 6.32 5.02 -14.83
C GLU A 177 5.27 5.13 -13.71
N ASP A 178 4.37 4.14 -13.60
CA ASP A 178 3.37 4.04 -12.53
C ASP A 178 3.99 3.62 -11.18
N PHE A 179 5.27 3.28 -11.18
CA PHE A 179 5.97 2.71 -10.04
C PHE A 179 7.11 3.60 -9.57
N GLN A 180 7.25 3.71 -8.25
CA GLN A 180 8.36 4.39 -7.61
C GLN A 180 9.30 3.38 -6.96
N PHE A 181 10.55 3.36 -7.40
CA PHE A 181 11.58 2.55 -6.75
C PHE A 181 11.83 3.06 -5.33
N THR A 182 11.91 2.14 -4.37
CA THR A 182 12.20 2.45 -2.97
C THR A 182 13.06 1.37 -2.32
N VAL A 183 13.80 1.79 -1.29
CA VAL A 183 14.58 0.89 -0.44
C VAL A 183 14.22 1.14 1.00
N VAL A 184 13.65 0.13 1.63
CA VAL A 184 12.99 0.22 2.92
C VAL A 184 13.57 -0.81 3.89
N PRO A 185 13.61 -0.53 5.20
CA PRO A 185 13.94 -1.53 6.19
C PRO A 185 13.01 -2.76 6.08
N GLU A 186 13.55 -3.97 6.28
CA GLU A 186 12.78 -5.22 6.19
C GLU A 186 11.56 -5.21 7.11
N ASN A 187 11.69 -4.65 8.31
CA ASN A 187 10.60 -4.57 9.27
C ASN A 187 9.45 -3.63 8.87
N ALA A 188 9.64 -2.78 7.86
CA ALA A 188 8.59 -1.94 7.28
C ALA A 188 7.72 -2.72 6.27
N VAL A 189 8.27 -3.80 5.70
CA VAL A 189 7.56 -4.65 4.74
C VAL A 189 6.86 -5.77 5.51
N ARG A 190 5.53 -5.77 5.47
CA ARG A 190 4.74 -6.89 5.97
C ARG A 190 4.55 -7.90 4.84
N THR A 191 4.95 -9.14 5.12
CA THR A 191 4.74 -10.27 4.23
C THR A 191 3.26 -10.38 3.84
N PRO A 192 2.97 -10.84 2.62
CA PRO A 192 1.62 -10.95 2.15
C PRO A 192 0.88 -11.96 3.02
N MET A 193 -0.28 -11.55 3.54
CA MET A 193 -1.12 -12.43 4.34
C MET A 193 -1.78 -13.48 3.43
N PHE A 194 -1.11 -14.63 3.29
CA PHE A 194 -1.71 -15.83 2.69
C PHE A 194 -2.88 -16.33 3.55
N ASN A 195 -3.93 -16.84 2.92
CA ASN A 195 -4.85 -17.73 3.63
C ASN A 195 -4.29 -19.16 3.60
N ARG A 196 -4.81 -20.06 4.44
CA ARG A 196 -4.32 -21.45 4.59
C ARG A 196 -4.29 -22.23 3.27
N GLN A 197 -5.18 -21.89 2.33
CA GLN A 197 -5.28 -22.50 0.99
C GLN A 197 -4.22 -21.97 0.02
N GLU A 198 -3.72 -20.76 0.22
CA GLU A 198 -2.60 -20.18 -0.55
C GLU A 198 -1.23 -20.64 0.00
N LEU A 199 -1.18 -21.43 1.10
CA LEU A 199 0.06 -21.91 1.70
C LEU A 199 0.75 -23.04 0.92
N ASP A 200 0.05 -23.75 0.04
CA ASP A 200 0.70 -24.67 -0.90
C ASP A 200 1.56 -23.93 -1.94
N VAL A 201 1.38 -22.62 -2.08
CA VAL A 201 2.22 -21.73 -2.91
C VAL A 201 3.49 -21.28 -2.17
N ARG A 202 3.66 -21.63 -0.87
CA ARG A 202 4.88 -21.30 -0.09
C ARG A 202 6.15 -21.85 -0.72
N PHE A 203 6.06 -22.98 -1.44
CA PHE A 203 7.21 -23.52 -2.15
C PHE A 203 7.75 -22.52 -3.17
N TRP A 204 6.90 -21.79 -3.90
CA TRP A 204 7.36 -20.85 -4.93
C TRP A 204 7.90 -19.53 -4.41
N VAL A 205 7.39 -18.97 -3.31
CA VAL A 205 7.96 -17.71 -2.77
C VAL A 205 9.27 -17.95 -2.04
N ILE A 206 9.38 -19.07 -1.30
CA ILE A 206 10.66 -19.46 -0.70
C ILE A 206 11.67 -19.81 -1.80
N GLU A 207 11.26 -20.49 -2.87
CA GLU A 207 12.15 -20.87 -3.98
C GLU A 207 12.46 -19.71 -4.94
N TRP A 208 11.55 -18.73 -5.09
CA TRP A 208 11.83 -17.43 -5.71
C TRP A 208 12.87 -16.69 -4.87
N CYS A 209 12.66 -16.51 -3.55
CA CYS A 209 13.65 -15.91 -2.65
C CYS A 209 14.97 -16.72 -2.54
N ARG A 210 14.95 -18.04 -2.71
CA ARG A 210 16.15 -18.89 -2.69
C ARG A 210 16.95 -18.82 -3.99
N ARG A 211 16.27 -18.73 -5.14
CA ARG A 211 16.91 -18.41 -6.44
C ARG A 211 17.45 -16.99 -6.48
N LEU A 212 16.97 -16.10 -5.62
CA LEU A 212 17.46 -14.72 -5.45
C LEU A 212 18.73 -14.62 -4.56
N SER A 213 19.18 -15.72 -3.94
CA SER A 213 20.31 -15.73 -2.98
C SER A 213 21.53 -16.56 -3.43
N ASN A 214 21.49 -17.12 -4.66
CA ASN A 214 22.61 -17.78 -5.34
C ASN A 214 22.87 -17.08 -6.66
#